data_AF-A0A3R7GWE4-F1
#
_entry.id   AF-A0A3R7GWE4-F1
#
_cell.length_a   1.000
_cell.length_b   1.000
_cell.length_c   1.000
_cell.angle_alpha   90.00
_cell.angle_beta   90.00
_cell.angle_gamma   90.00
#
_symmetry.space_group_name_H-M   'P 1'
#
loop_
_entity.id
_entity.type
_entity.pdbx_description
1 polymer ?
#
loop_
_entity_poly.entity_id
_entity_poly.type
_entity_poly.pdbx_seq_one_letter_code
_entity_poly.pdbx_strand_id
1 'polypeptide(L)'
;MDWLLRVLRVDGLVDVTQTVDPVSISAATRKLKRHLTKLKAEIATSRRAGRYGVNNLEKLVNDIEWFLDLLADQECTPVRYGTYITVHGATREEVQETFEQVISQLRVLGLEVRQPGYRNDHAYCTDSVFYPDRLDETFLMPSLSASSGFPFGTQPLEAENGVLYGFDVEDGTPILLDRFSWSSHSMTVTGILGSGKSYTAHLELMRSMLVYPDLRLIVLDPKKEYGSTVKALGGESRLIDQGNEYNFDRDIISFEPRERGEFENVTAFVELLDQVYSKVSKDQRKTLVLVDEAHNILDDDRGRAVLRQLVLESRDCNIAVHMISQSASHFTKYQEGKEILKEVVGELFFREKEVSDSMIDYYRLSDEKIWRLKNLRIGEDAGIGEALLHVNDVIDTRIRIPSTDLEHRVIENSREQGLEVVR
;
A
#
# COMPACT_ATOMS: atom_id res chain seq x y z
N MET A 1 -13.29 9.44 9.36
CA MET A 1 -12.26 9.06 10.35
C MET A 1 -12.48 7.58 10.59
N ASP A 2 -11.52 6.74 10.22
CA ASP A 2 -11.71 5.28 10.23
C ASP A 2 -11.39 4.70 11.62
N TRP A 3 -12.29 4.99 12.57
CA TRP A 3 -12.11 4.59 13.96
C TRP A 3 -12.28 3.08 14.14
N LEU A 4 -13.14 2.46 13.32
CA LEU A 4 -13.43 1.04 13.43
C LEU A 4 -12.27 0.18 12.94
N LEU A 5 -11.59 0.56 11.84
CA LEU A 5 -10.39 -0.18 11.40
C LEU A 5 -9.33 -0.25 12.50
N ARG A 6 -9.15 0.80 13.32
CA ARG A 6 -8.18 0.78 14.44
C ARG A 6 -8.55 -0.26 15.51
N VAL A 7 -9.82 -0.53 15.71
CA VAL A 7 -10.31 -1.57 16.63
C VAL A 7 -10.14 -2.95 16.00
N LEU A 8 -10.50 -3.11 14.73
CA LEU A 8 -10.39 -4.38 14.00
C LEU A 8 -8.94 -4.82 13.72
N ARG A 9 -7.97 -3.93 13.90
CA ARG A 9 -6.52 -4.18 13.74
C ARG A 9 -5.79 -4.53 15.03
N VAL A 10 -6.52 -4.63 16.14
CA VAL A 10 -5.91 -5.08 17.41
C VAL A 10 -5.57 -6.56 17.31
N ASP A 11 -4.43 -6.96 17.88
CA ASP A 11 -4.05 -8.37 17.93
C ASP A 11 -5.03 -9.16 18.81
N GLY A 12 -5.62 -10.20 18.23
CA GLY A 12 -6.64 -11.04 18.87
C GLY A 12 -7.94 -11.09 18.07
N LEU A 13 -8.90 -11.90 18.55
CA LEU A 13 -10.20 -12.02 17.91
C LEU A 13 -11.16 -10.98 18.50
N VAL A 14 -11.58 -10.02 17.67
CA VAL A 14 -12.48 -8.93 18.04
C VAL A 14 -13.67 -8.90 17.10
N ASP A 15 -14.86 -9.09 17.65
CA ASP A 15 -16.12 -8.95 16.92
C ASP A 15 -16.69 -7.55 17.15
N VAL A 16 -17.20 -6.92 16.10
CA VAL A 16 -17.90 -5.64 16.18
C VAL A 16 -19.28 -5.75 15.57
N THR A 17 -20.28 -5.64 16.43
CA THR A 17 -21.69 -5.73 16.06
C THR A 17 -22.30 -4.32 16.00
N GLN A 18 -22.84 -3.96 14.83
CA GLN A 18 -23.49 -2.66 14.61
C GLN A 18 -24.98 -2.84 14.37
N THR A 19 -25.79 -2.05 15.08
CA THR A 19 -27.24 -2.06 14.94
C THR A 19 -27.68 -0.76 14.29
N VAL A 20 -28.47 -0.85 13.22
CA VAL A 20 -28.89 0.30 12.41
C VAL A 20 -30.38 0.20 12.13
N ASP A 21 -31.17 1.00 12.84
CA ASP A 21 -32.62 1.06 12.64
C ASP A 21 -33.05 2.42 12.08
N PRO A 22 -33.59 2.49 10.86
CA PRO A 22 -34.21 3.71 10.35
C PRO A 22 -35.35 4.21 11.24
N VAL A 23 -35.42 5.52 11.41
CA VAL A 23 -36.49 6.21 12.15
C VAL A 23 -37.26 7.10 11.19
N SER A 24 -38.56 7.29 11.39
CA SER A 24 -39.30 8.26 10.58
C SER A 24 -38.83 9.68 10.88
N ILE A 25 -38.65 10.48 9.82
CA ILE A 25 -38.22 11.89 9.92
C ILE A 25 -39.13 12.66 10.89
N SER A 26 -40.45 12.46 10.80
CA SER A 26 -41.42 13.12 11.69
C SER A 26 -41.22 12.75 13.18
N ALA A 27 -40.89 11.49 13.49
CA ALA A 27 -40.63 11.07 14.85
C ALA A 27 -39.28 11.61 15.37
N ALA A 28 -38.24 11.57 14.53
CA ALA A 28 -36.91 12.09 14.85
C ALA A 28 -36.95 13.60 15.12
N THR A 29 -37.53 14.39 14.21
CA THR A 29 -37.70 15.85 14.35
C THR A 29 -38.45 16.22 15.62
N ARG A 30 -39.52 15.48 15.94
CA ARG A 30 -40.28 15.70 17.18
C ARG A 30 -39.45 15.40 18.44
N LYS A 31 -38.64 14.33 18.43
CA LYS A 31 -37.75 13.97 19.56
C LYS A 31 -36.64 15.02 19.75
N LEU A 32 -35.97 15.41 18.65
CA LEU A 32 -34.91 16.42 18.64
C LEU A 32 -35.41 17.79 19.11
N LYS A 33 -36.54 18.30 18.60
CA LYS A 33 -37.12 19.59 19.04
C LYS A 33 -37.48 19.61 20.52
N ARG A 34 -37.99 18.49 21.06
CA ARG A 34 -38.25 18.34 22.51
C ARG A 34 -36.95 18.40 23.32
N HIS A 35 -35.90 17.73 22.87
CA HIS A 35 -34.59 17.76 23.52
C HIS A 35 -33.95 19.16 23.46
N LEU A 36 -33.98 19.80 22.29
CA LEU A 36 -33.51 21.16 22.06
C LEU A 36 -34.16 22.16 23.03
N THR A 37 -35.48 22.06 23.22
CA THR A 37 -36.23 22.92 24.12
C THR A 37 -35.79 22.74 25.59
N LYS A 38 -35.56 21.49 26.02
CA LYS A 38 -35.06 21.18 27.37
C LYS A 38 -33.66 21.75 27.60
N LEU A 39 -32.75 21.54 26.65
CA LEU A 39 -31.37 22.04 26.75
C LEU A 39 -31.32 23.57 26.78
N LYS A 40 -32.09 24.25 25.93
CA LYS A 40 -32.18 25.72 25.96
C LYS A 40 -32.71 26.24 27.30
N ALA A 41 -33.68 25.56 27.91
CA ALA A 41 -34.20 25.91 29.24
C ALA A 41 -33.15 25.69 30.35
N GLU A 42 -32.38 24.61 30.27
CA GLU A 42 -31.31 24.30 31.22
C GLU A 42 -30.15 25.31 31.15
N ILE A 43 -29.74 25.70 29.93
CA ILE A 43 -28.73 26.75 29.70
C ILE A 43 -29.22 28.08 30.29
N ALA A 44 -30.47 28.46 30.01
CA ALA A 44 -31.05 29.70 30.55
C ALA A 44 -31.09 29.69 32.10
N THR A 45 -31.39 28.55 32.71
CA THR A 45 -31.44 28.40 34.17
C THR A 45 -30.05 28.48 34.79
N SER A 46 -29.06 27.80 34.19
CA SER A 46 -27.67 27.80 34.66
C SER A 46 -27.04 29.19 34.60
N ARG A 47 -27.32 29.95 33.53
CA ARG A 47 -26.90 31.35 33.39
C ARG A 47 -27.52 32.26 34.44
N ARG A 48 -28.81 32.10 34.74
CA ARG A 48 -29.49 32.86 35.83
C ARG A 48 -28.93 32.56 37.21
N ALA A 49 -28.47 31.33 37.44
CA ALA A 49 -27.83 30.91 38.69
C ALA A 49 -26.35 31.34 38.80
N GLY A 50 -25.82 32.11 37.85
CA GLY A 50 -24.42 32.56 37.85
C GLY A 50 -23.39 31.45 37.60
N ARG A 51 -23.82 30.28 37.12
CA ARG A 51 -22.92 29.16 36.79
C ARG A 51 -22.35 29.36 35.39
N TYR A 52 -21.04 29.50 35.30
CA TYR A 52 -20.30 29.51 34.04
C TYR A 52 -19.78 28.10 33.73
N GLY A 53 -19.75 27.72 32.45
CA GLY A 53 -19.39 26.36 32.01
C GLY A 53 -20.49 25.59 31.25
N VAL A 54 -21.38 26.29 30.54
CA VAL A 54 -22.45 25.68 29.72
C VAL A 54 -22.00 25.28 28.30
N ASN A 55 -20.70 25.42 27.99
CA ASN A 55 -20.15 25.20 26.64
C ASN A 55 -20.50 23.82 26.06
N ASN A 56 -20.50 22.77 26.88
CA ASN A 56 -20.88 21.42 26.45
C ASN A 56 -22.36 21.33 26.07
N LEU A 57 -23.24 22.02 26.80
CA LEU A 57 -24.68 22.09 26.49
C LEU A 57 -24.93 22.91 25.22
N GLU A 58 -24.18 23.99 25.03
CA GLU A 58 -24.24 24.82 23.82
C GLU A 58 -23.77 24.06 22.57
N LYS A 59 -22.69 23.28 22.69
CA LYS A 59 -22.24 22.39 21.61
C LYS A 59 -23.32 21.38 21.23
N LEU A 60 -23.95 20.74 22.22
CA LEU A 60 -25.04 19.79 21.99
C LEU A 60 -26.27 20.45 21.34
N VAL A 61 -26.56 21.70 21.69
CA VAL A 61 -27.62 22.49 21.02
C VAL A 61 -27.29 22.68 19.55
N ASN A 62 -26.05 23.09 19.23
CA ASN A 62 -25.61 23.28 17.85
C ASN A 62 -25.66 21.95 17.06
N ASP A 63 -25.23 20.84 17.66
CA ASP A 63 -25.25 19.52 17.02
C ASP A 63 -26.70 19.08 16.70
N ILE A 64 -27.66 19.37 17.59
CA ILE A 64 -29.08 19.08 17.36
C ILE A 64 -29.66 20.00 16.27
N GLU A 65 -29.30 21.28 16.25
CA GLU A 65 -29.73 22.22 15.21
C GLU A 65 -29.21 21.79 13.84
N TRP A 66 -27.93 21.46 13.74
CA TRP A 66 -27.32 20.88 12.53
C TRP A 66 -28.06 19.62 12.07
N PHE A 67 -28.37 18.69 12.97
CA PHE A 67 -29.13 17.49 12.61
C PHE A 67 -30.56 17.82 12.15
N LEU A 68 -31.22 18.81 12.76
CA LEU A 68 -32.55 19.26 12.33
C LEU A 68 -32.51 19.88 10.92
N ASP A 69 -31.46 20.62 10.58
CA ASP A 69 -31.28 21.22 9.26
C ASP A 69 -31.10 20.11 8.19
N LEU A 70 -30.23 19.12 8.45
CA LEU A 70 -30.06 17.96 7.56
C LEU A 70 -31.38 17.21 7.28
N LEU A 71 -32.24 17.10 8.30
CA LEU A 71 -33.54 16.45 8.16
C LEU A 71 -34.56 17.32 7.40
N ALA A 72 -34.47 18.64 7.53
CA ALA A 72 -35.32 19.58 6.81
C ALA A 72 -34.99 19.60 5.32
N ASP A 73 -33.70 19.56 5.00
CA ASP A 73 -33.17 19.56 3.63
C ASP A 73 -33.20 18.17 2.96
N GLN A 74 -33.60 17.13 3.71
CA GLN A 74 -33.67 15.73 3.26
C GLN A 74 -32.30 15.17 2.83
N GLU A 75 -31.21 15.66 3.41
CA GLU A 75 -29.84 15.23 3.10
C GLU A 75 -29.43 13.96 3.87
N CYS A 76 -30.21 13.53 4.86
CA CYS A 76 -29.92 12.31 5.61
C CYS A 76 -31.18 11.53 6.02
N THR A 77 -30.98 10.25 6.34
CA THR A 77 -31.97 9.42 7.03
C THR A 77 -31.63 9.37 8.52
N PRO A 78 -32.56 9.66 9.45
CA PRO A 78 -32.29 9.50 10.87
C PRO A 78 -32.30 8.00 11.23
N VAL A 79 -31.27 7.55 11.92
CA VAL A 79 -31.11 6.16 12.35
C VAL A 79 -30.91 6.07 13.86
N ARG A 80 -31.42 5.03 14.51
CA ARG A 80 -30.89 4.58 15.80
C ARG A 80 -29.70 3.68 15.50
N TYR A 81 -28.56 4.07 16.03
CA TYR A 81 -27.29 3.41 15.78
C TYR A 81 -26.66 2.96 17.10
N GLY A 82 -26.30 1.69 17.18
CA GLY A 82 -25.54 1.10 18.28
C GLY A 82 -24.27 0.42 17.77
N THR A 83 -23.22 0.39 18.58
CA THR A 83 -22.01 -0.38 18.29
C THR A 83 -21.53 -1.09 19.53
N TYR A 84 -21.34 -2.39 19.40
CA TYR A 84 -20.95 -3.30 20.46
C TYR A 84 -19.66 -4.00 20.05
N ILE A 85 -18.68 -4.05 20.95
CA ILE A 85 -17.37 -4.64 20.69
C ILE A 85 -17.19 -5.80 21.66
N THR A 86 -16.94 -6.98 21.12
CA THR A 86 -16.74 -8.22 21.87
C THR A 86 -15.32 -8.72 21.62
N VAL A 87 -14.61 -9.05 22.69
CA VAL A 87 -13.23 -9.56 22.63
C VAL A 87 -13.24 -11.04 23.02
N HIS A 88 -12.54 -11.84 22.24
CA HIS A 88 -12.44 -13.29 22.40
C HIS A 88 -10.98 -13.72 22.61
N GLY A 89 -10.79 -14.89 23.21
CA GLY A 89 -9.48 -15.50 23.43
C GLY A 89 -9.64 -16.90 24.01
N ALA A 90 -8.62 -17.73 23.84
CA ALA A 90 -8.59 -19.10 24.37
C ALA A 90 -8.32 -19.12 25.89
N THR A 91 -7.65 -18.08 26.40
CA THR A 91 -7.34 -17.89 27.82
C THR A 91 -7.87 -16.56 28.34
N ARG A 92 -8.01 -16.45 29.66
CA ARG A 92 -8.47 -15.21 30.30
C ARG A 92 -7.44 -14.09 30.15
N GLU A 93 -6.17 -14.46 30.20
CA GLU A 93 -5.03 -13.57 30.00
C GLU A 93 -5.06 -12.94 28.61
N GLU A 94 -5.25 -13.76 27.56
CA GLU A 94 -5.38 -13.30 26.17
C GLU A 94 -6.56 -12.33 25.98
N VAL A 95 -7.73 -12.67 26.51
CA VAL A 95 -8.91 -11.78 26.48
C VAL A 95 -8.61 -10.44 27.15
N GLN A 96 -7.91 -10.45 28.29
CA GLN A 96 -7.58 -9.23 29.03
C GLN A 96 -6.59 -8.36 28.26
N GLU A 97 -5.56 -8.94 27.65
CA GLU A 97 -4.57 -8.22 26.83
C GLU A 97 -5.24 -7.55 25.62
N THR A 98 -6.00 -8.31 24.83
CA THR A 98 -6.73 -7.77 23.66
C THR A 98 -7.74 -6.70 24.10
N PHE A 99 -8.44 -6.91 25.22
CA PHE A 99 -9.37 -5.92 25.77
C PHE A 99 -8.67 -4.59 26.12
N GLU A 100 -7.51 -4.64 26.78
CA GLU A 100 -6.74 -3.45 27.11
C GLU A 100 -6.24 -2.71 25.87
N GLN A 101 -5.83 -3.46 24.84
CA GLN A 101 -5.43 -2.88 23.56
C GLN A 101 -6.61 -2.17 22.87
N VAL A 102 -7.78 -2.80 22.78
CA VAL A 102 -9.00 -2.18 22.22
C VAL A 102 -9.37 -0.90 22.97
N ILE A 103 -9.39 -0.93 24.31
CA ILE A 103 -9.69 0.25 25.13
C ILE A 103 -8.67 1.36 24.91
N SER A 104 -7.38 1.01 24.78
CA SER A 104 -6.33 1.98 24.48
C SER A 104 -6.58 2.70 23.16
N GLN A 105 -6.90 1.96 22.09
CA GLN A 105 -7.21 2.54 20.77
C GLN A 105 -8.42 3.47 20.83
N LEU A 106 -9.50 3.06 21.49
CA LEU A 106 -10.71 3.86 21.64
C LEU A 106 -10.46 5.15 22.43
N ARG A 107 -9.63 5.10 23.48
CA ARG A 107 -9.24 6.28 24.28
C ARG A 107 -8.40 7.27 23.48
N VAL A 108 -7.48 6.81 22.63
CA VAL A 108 -6.69 7.68 21.74
C VAL A 108 -7.60 8.49 20.81
N LEU A 109 -8.71 7.89 20.39
CA LEU A 109 -9.73 8.53 19.55
C LEU A 109 -10.71 9.42 20.34
N GLY A 110 -10.56 9.49 21.67
CA GLY A 110 -11.46 10.24 22.54
C GLY A 110 -12.85 9.63 22.67
N LEU A 111 -13.02 8.33 22.36
CA LEU A 111 -14.29 7.63 22.48
C LEU A 111 -14.50 7.14 23.93
N GLU A 112 -15.72 7.35 24.44
CA GLU A 112 -16.14 6.83 25.73
C GLU A 112 -16.64 5.39 25.57
N VAL A 113 -16.08 4.47 26.36
CA VAL A 113 -16.46 3.05 26.33
C VAL A 113 -17.23 2.71 27.61
N ARG A 114 -18.33 1.97 27.47
CA ARG A 114 -19.13 1.48 28.59
C ARG A 114 -19.25 -0.03 28.54
N GLN A 115 -19.10 -0.67 29.71
CA GLN A 115 -19.29 -2.11 29.85
C GLN A 115 -20.72 -2.41 30.32
N PRO A 116 -21.40 -3.43 29.77
CA PRO A 116 -22.74 -3.84 30.18
C PRO A 116 -22.70 -4.65 31.49
N GLY A 117 -22.37 -3.99 32.60
CA GLY A 117 -22.32 -4.62 33.92
C GLY A 117 -23.65 -5.26 34.31
N TYR A 118 -23.61 -6.52 34.77
CA TYR A 118 -24.78 -7.32 35.17
C TYR A 118 -25.82 -7.56 34.06
N ARG A 119 -25.46 -7.38 32.78
CA ARG A 119 -26.33 -7.59 31.61
C ARG A 119 -25.70 -8.56 30.60
N ASN A 120 -24.95 -9.54 31.08
CA ASN A 120 -24.18 -10.46 30.23
C ASN A 120 -25.07 -11.29 29.30
N ASP A 121 -26.26 -11.67 29.75
CA ASP A 121 -27.27 -12.39 28.96
C ASP A 121 -27.84 -11.53 27.82
N HIS A 122 -28.06 -10.24 28.09
CA HIS A 122 -28.45 -9.27 27.06
C HIS A 122 -27.30 -9.02 26.07
N ALA A 123 -26.07 -8.85 26.57
CA ALA A 123 -24.89 -8.65 25.74
C ALA A 123 -24.65 -9.82 24.78
N TYR A 124 -24.76 -11.06 25.29
CA TYR A 124 -24.65 -12.27 24.46
C TYR A 124 -25.71 -12.32 23.34
N CYS A 125 -26.94 -11.88 23.62
CA CYS A 125 -27.97 -11.81 22.59
C CYS A 125 -27.66 -10.72 21.56
N THR A 126 -27.26 -9.52 22.01
CA THR A 126 -26.96 -8.39 21.11
C THR A 126 -25.78 -8.69 20.17
N ASP A 127 -24.81 -9.46 20.62
CA ASP A 127 -23.62 -9.83 19.84
C ASP A 127 -23.93 -10.77 18.65
N SER A 128 -25.12 -11.38 18.65
CA SER A 128 -25.49 -12.38 17.65
C SER A 128 -26.46 -11.82 16.62
N VAL A 129 -26.16 -12.04 15.34
CA VAL A 129 -27.05 -11.73 14.21
C VAL A 129 -28.39 -12.46 14.23
N PHE A 130 -28.51 -13.52 15.04
CA PHE A 130 -29.75 -14.31 15.14
C PHE A 130 -30.73 -13.79 16.19
N TYR A 131 -30.30 -12.88 17.06
CA TYR A 131 -31.12 -12.31 18.12
C TYR A 131 -31.27 -10.80 17.95
N PRO A 132 -32.38 -10.22 18.43
CA PRO A 132 -32.52 -8.76 18.43
C PRO A 132 -31.54 -8.14 19.43
N ASP A 133 -31.19 -6.87 19.20
CA ASP A 133 -30.44 -6.07 20.15
C ASP A 133 -31.21 -5.96 21.49
N ARG A 134 -30.70 -6.63 22.54
CA ARG A 134 -31.28 -6.60 23.90
C ARG A 134 -30.57 -5.61 24.83
N LEU A 135 -29.41 -5.11 24.42
CA LEU A 135 -28.75 -4.02 25.11
C LEU A 135 -29.51 -2.71 24.87
N ASP A 136 -30.00 -2.49 23.64
CA ASP A 136 -30.75 -1.28 23.25
C ASP A 136 -30.03 0.03 23.64
N GLU A 137 -28.69 -0.01 23.63
CA GLU A 137 -27.83 1.15 23.92
C GLU A 137 -27.56 1.90 22.61
N THR A 138 -28.62 2.41 21.99
CA THR A 138 -28.56 3.08 20.67
C THR A 138 -28.70 4.60 20.78
N PHE A 139 -28.02 5.32 19.90
CA PHE A 139 -28.13 6.77 19.77
C PHE A 139 -28.85 7.15 18.48
N LEU A 140 -29.73 8.16 18.55
CA LEU A 140 -30.34 8.74 17.37
C LEU A 140 -29.35 9.69 16.70
N MET A 141 -28.97 9.42 15.44
CA MET A 141 -27.99 10.21 14.69
C MET A 141 -28.30 10.25 13.18
N PRO A 142 -27.69 11.17 12.41
CA PRO A 142 -27.75 11.15 10.96
C PRO A 142 -27.09 9.90 10.38
N SER A 143 -27.61 9.38 9.26
CA SER A 143 -26.99 8.26 8.53
C SER A 143 -25.54 8.53 8.13
N LEU A 144 -25.19 9.76 7.79
CA LEU A 144 -23.81 10.23 7.52
C LEU A 144 -22.87 10.01 8.72
N SER A 145 -23.36 10.23 9.94
CA SER A 145 -22.54 10.02 11.14
C SER A 145 -22.37 8.54 11.40
N ALA A 146 -23.44 7.75 11.26
CA ALA A 146 -23.40 6.30 11.39
C ALA A 146 -22.48 5.65 10.32
N SER A 147 -22.47 6.18 9.09
CA SER A 147 -21.64 5.63 8.00
C SER A 147 -20.14 5.70 8.29
N SER A 148 -19.70 6.59 9.19
CA SER A 148 -18.30 6.64 9.64
C SER A 148 -17.85 5.40 10.42
N GLY A 149 -18.81 4.59 10.90
CA GLY A 149 -18.55 3.32 11.56
C GLY A 149 -18.36 2.14 10.60
N PHE A 150 -18.56 2.29 9.29
CA PHE A 150 -18.40 1.17 8.36
C PHE A 150 -16.96 1.14 7.82
N PRO A 151 -16.22 0.02 7.96
CA PRO A 151 -14.85 -0.06 7.51
C PRO A 151 -14.85 -0.36 6.01
N PHE A 152 -14.38 0.58 5.20
CA PHE A 152 -14.21 0.38 3.75
C PHE A 152 -12.73 0.15 3.37
N GLY A 153 -11.86 -0.09 4.34
CA GLY A 153 -10.46 -0.42 4.08
C GLY A 153 -10.31 -1.85 3.56
N THR A 154 -9.66 -2.00 2.41
CA THR A 154 -9.16 -3.28 1.93
C THR A 154 -7.94 -3.66 2.77
N GLN A 155 -8.07 -4.68 3.63
CA GLN A 155 -6.90 -5.44 4.05
C GLN A 155 -6.62 -6.50 2.98
N PRO A 156 -5.43 -6.55 2.37
CA PRO A 156 -4.97 -7.77 1.73
C PRO A 156 -4.66 -8.76 2.85
N LEU A 157 -5.60 -9.65 3.12
CA LEU A 157 -5.59 -10.55 4.29
C LEU A 157 -4.82 -11.86 4.03
N GLU A 158 -3.99 -11.98 2.97
CA GLU A 158 -3.63 -13.31 2.45
C GLU A 158 -2.13 -13.62 2.22
N ALA A 159 -1.19 -12.69 2.39
CA ALA A 159 0.22 -13.05 2.22
C ALA A 159 0.85 -13.54 3.54
N GLU A 160 0.49 -14.76 3.97
CA GLU A 160 1.22 -15.43 5.08
C GLU A 160 2.70 -15.68 4.74
N ASN A 161 3.07 -15.68 3.45
CA ASN A 161 4.44 -15.82 2.96
C ASN A 161 4.65 -14.92 1.72
N GLY A 162 5.79 -14.22 1.64
CA GLY A 162 6.12 -13.36 0.50
C GLY A 162 7.35 -12.49 0.73
N VAL A 163 7.75 -11.75 -0.30
CA VAL A 163 8.83 -10.76 -0.21
C VAL A 163 8.31 -9.52 0.52
N LEU A 164 9.08 -9.01 1.48
CA LEU A 164 8.76 -7.76 2.18
C LEU A 164 9.08 -6.56 1.28
N TYR A 165 8.04 -5.91 0.77
CA TYR A 165 8.16 -4.69 -0.03
C TYR A 165 8.29 -3.43 0.83
N GLY A 166 7.71 -3.43 2.02
CA GLY A 166 7.79 -2.29 2.93
C GLY A 166 6.73 -2.36 4.02
N PHE A 167 6.47 -1.22 4.63
CA PHE A 167 5.43 -1.03 5.64
C PHE A 167 4.51 0.08 5.18
N ASP A 168 3.20 -0.11 5.33
CA ASP A 168 2.20 0.91 5.04
C ASP A 168 2.50 2.20 5.83
N VAL A 169 2.40 3.35 5.16
CA VAL A 169 2.71 4.66 5.76
C VAL A 169 1.68 5.08 6.81
N GLU A 170 0.43 4.66 6.64
CA GLU A 170 -0.70 5.10 7.45
C GLU A 170 -0.80 4.31 8.75
N ASP A 171 -0.51 3.01 8.71
CA ASP A 171 -0.70 2.12 9.85
C ASP A 171 0.50 1.24 10.21
N GLY A 172 1.57 1.22 9.40
CA GLY A 172 2.76 0.44 9.68
C GLY A 172 2.61 -1.05 9.43
N THR A 173 1.55 -1.50 8.75
CA THR A 173 1.35 -2.91 8.40
C THR A 173 2.46 -3.36 7.44
N PRO A 174 3.15 -4.49 7.68
CA PRO A 174 4.11 -5.04 6.73
C PRO A 174 3.39 -5.49 5.45
N ILE A 175 3.91 -5.07 4.29
CA ILE A 175 3.41 -5.48 2.98
C ILE A 175 4.28 -6.62 2.46
N LEU A 176 3.80 -7.84 2.65
CA LEU A 176 4.37 -9.07 2.10
C LEU A 176 3.63 -9.43 0.81
N LEU A 177 4.38 -9.74 -0.25
CA LEU A 177 3.78 -10.13 -1.54
C LEU A 177 4.53 -11.32 -2.15
N ASP A 178 3.80 -12.37 -2.53
CA ASP A 178 4.33 -13.45 -3.37
C ASP A 178 4.13 -13.08 -4.84
N ARG A 179 5.22 -12.63 -5.46
CA ARG A 179 5.27 -12.16 -6.84
C ARG A 179 4.97 -13.27 -7.85
N PHE A 180 5.26 -14.53 -7.53
CA PHE A 180 5.01 -15.67 -8.43
C PHE A 180 3.56 -16.19 -8.36
N SER A 181 2.73 -15.66 -7.46
CA SER A 181 1.30 -15.95 -7.39
C SER A 181 0.44 -15.04 -8.28
N TRP A 182 1.03 -13.96 -8.81
CA TRP A 182 0.33 -12.99 -9.65
C TRP A 182 -0.04 -13.55 -11.03
N SER A 183 -1.05 -12.94 -11.68
CA SER A 183 -1.47 -13.29 -13.04
C SER A 183 -0.38 -13.07 -14.09
N SER A 184 0.50 -12.10 -13.83
CA SER A 184 1.80 -11.88 -14.48
C SER A 184 2.77 -11.46 -13.39
N HIS A 185 3.99 -11.98 -13.44
CA HIS A 185 5.00 -11.72 -12.40
C HIS A 185 5.77 -10.42 -12.68
N SER A 186 5.37 -9.62 -13.66
CA SER A 186 6.12 -8.44 -14.08
C SER A 186 5.78 -7.20 -13.24
N MET A 187 6.81 -6.39 -12.99
CA MET A 187 6.73 -5.18 -12.16
C MET A 187 7.49 -4.03 -12.80
N THR A 188 6.96 -2.81 -12.68
CA THR A 188 7.69 -1.58 -13.01
C THR A 188 8.02 -0.76 -11.77
N VAL A 189 9.18 -0.13 -11.78
CA VAL A 189 9.60 0.82 -10.73
C VAL A 189 10.00 2.13 -11.40
N THR A 190 9.30 3.22 -11.07
CA THR A 190 9.54 4.52 -11.69
C THR A 190 9.73 5.63 -10.67
N GLY A 191 10.28 6.77 -11.13
CA GLY A 191 10.50 7.96 -10.31
C GLY A 191 11.88 8.58 -10.50
N ILE A 192 12.09 9.76 -9.94
CA ILE A 192 13.25 10.60 -10.25
C ILE A 192 14.57 10.00 -9.77
N LEU A 193 15.70 10.51 -10.29
CA LEU A 193 17.01 10.17 -9.75
C LEU A 193 17.10 10.49 -8.25
N GLY A 194 17.72 9.60 -7.47
CA GLY A 194 17.86 9.75 -6.02
C GLY A 194 16.60 9.39 -5.20
N SER A 195 15.49 9.03 -5.84
CA SER A 195 14.23 8.75 -5.13
C SER A 195 14.21 7.46 -4.29
N GLY A 196 15.16 6.54 -4.52
CA GLY A 196 15.24 5.26 -3.82
C GLY A 196 14.97 4.01 -4.68
N LYS A 197 14.82 4.17 -6.01
CA LYS A 197 14.60 3.06 -6.96
C LYS A 197 15.64 1.93 -6.85
N SER A 198 16.92 2.23 -7.13
CA SER A 198 17.98 1.22 -7.11
C SER A 198 18.13 0.61 -5.71
N TYR A 199 18.02 1.42 -4.66
CA TYR A 199 18.07 0.94 -3.27
C TYR A 199 16.99 -0.11 -2.99
N THR A 200 15.77 0.16 -3.44
CA THR A 200 14.64 -0.77 -3.29
C THR A 200 14.82 -2.01 -4.14
N ALA A 201 15.34 -1.86 -5.36
CA ALA A 201 15.66 -3.00 -6.21
C ALA A 201 16.68 -3.93 -5.54
N HIS A 202 17.76 -3.41 -4.96
CA HIS A 202 18.70 -4.21 -4.18
C HIS A 202 18.02 -5.01 -3.06
N LEU A 203 17.14 -4.37 -2.28
CA LEU A 203 16.38 -5.03 -1.22
C LEU A 203 15.50 -6.14 -1.78
N GLU A 204 14.77 -5.86 -2.87
CA GLU A 204 13.91 -6.85 -3.51
C GLU A 204 14.71 -8.04 -4.03
N LEU A 205 15.88 -7.82 -4.64
CA LEU A 205 16.77 -8.90 -5.09
C LEU A 205 17.19 -9.79 -3.91
N MET A 206 17.73 -9.19 -2.84
CA MET A 206 18.19 -9.94 -1.67
C MET A 206 17.05 -10.70 -0.99
N ARG A 207 15.89 -10.05 -0.79
CA ARG A 207 14.73 -10.65 -0.14
C ARG A 207 14.09 -11.73 -1.01
N SER A 208 14.04 -11.55 -2.33
CA SER A 208 13.53 -12.57 -3.26
C SER A 208 14.37 -13.85 -3.22
N MET A 209 15.70 -13.73 -3.14
CA MET A 209 16.59 -14.89 -3.00
C MET A 209 16.40 -15.64 -1.68
N LEU A 210 15.91 -14.98 -0.63
CA LEU A 210 15.59 -15.62 0.66
C LEU A 210 14.22 -16.32 0.62
N VAL A 211 13.25 -15.74 -0.10
CA VAL A 211 11.86 -16.21 -0.13
C VAL A 211 11.64 -17.33 -1.13
N TYR A 212 12.32 -17.29 -2.29
CA TYR A 212 12.14 -18.26 -3.36
C TYR A 212 13.35 -19.20 -3.46
N PRO A 213 13.24 -20.45 -2.98
CA PRO A 213 14.24 -21.47 -3.25
C PRO A 213 14.44 -21.66 -4.75
N ASP A 214 15.68 -21.86 -5.19
CA ASP A 214 16.08 -22.10 -6.58
C ASP A 214 15.76 -20.95 -7.56
N LEU A 215 15.56 -19.72 -7.07
CA LEU A 215 15.39 -18.53 -7.91
C LEU A 215 16.66 -18.28 -8.75
N ARG A 216 16.47 -18.16 -10.07
CA ARG A 216 17.50 -17.62 -10.97
C ARG A 216 17.37 -16.10 -11.02
N LEU A 217 18.49 -15.39 -10.89
CA LEU A 217 18.58 -13.95 -10.97
C LEU A 217 19.47 -13.52 -12.15
N ILE A 218 18.91 -12.74 -13.07
CA ILE A 218 19.62 -12.13 -14.19
C ILE A 218 19.45 -10.61 -14.10
N VAL A 219 20.56 -9.87 -14.05
CA VAL A 219 20.54 -8.41 -13.92
C VAL A 219 21.20 -7.76 -15.13
N LEU A 220 20.49 -6.86 -15.80
CA LEU A 220 21.02 -5.97 -16.83
C LEU A 220 21.32 -4.62 -16.16
N ASP A 221 22.61 -4.32 -15.98
CA ASP A 221 23.10 -3.22 -15.15
C ASP A 221 23.96 -2.23 -15.95
N PRO A 222 23.34 -1.30 -16.72
CA PRO A 222 24.08 -0.28 -17.46
C PRO A 222 24.86 0.69 -16.55
N LYS A 223 24.49 0.76 -15.27
CA LYS A 223 25.06 1.70 -14.29
C LYS A 223 26.05 1.05 -13.34
N LYS A 224 26.33 -0.24 -13.42
CA LYS A 224 27.23 -0.95 -12.47
C LYS A 224 26.86 -0.71 -11.00
N GLU A 225 25.57 -0.71 -10.68
CA GLU A 225 25.08 -0.50 -9.31
C GLU A 225 24.91 -1.81 -8.54
N TYR A 226 24.71 -2.96 -9.21
CA TYR A 226 24.29 -4.22 -8.57
C TYR A 226 25.43 -5.19 -8.25
N GLY A 227 26.66 -4.92 -8.71
CA GLY A 227 27.79 -5.85 -8.59
C GLY A 227 28.09 -6.34 -7.17
N SER A 228 28.02 -5.48 -6.16
CA SER A 228 28.26 -5.88 -4.76
C SER A 228 27.18 -6.84 -4.25
N THR A 229 25.92 -6.63 -4.65
CA THR A 229 24.76 -7.40 -4.21
C THR A 229 24.78 -8.77 -4.86
N VAL A 230 25.07 -8.79 -6.17
CA VAL A 230 25.29 -10.03 -6.92
C VAL A 230 26.40 -10.85 -6.27
N LYS A 231 27.54 -10.22 -5.94
CA LYS A 231 28.65 -10.88 -5.26
C LYS A 231 28.27 -11.38 -3.86
N ALA A 232 27.54 -10.58 -3.07
CA ALA A 232 27.07 -10.95 -1.74
C ALA A 232 26.11 -12.15 -1.77
N LEU A 233 25.33 -12.28 -2.84
CA LEU A 233 24.45 -13.42 -3.10
C LEU A 233 25.18 -14.64 -3.71
N GLY A 234 26.50 -14.54 -3.93
CA GLY A 234 27.31 -15.62 -4.51
C GLY A 234 27.27 -15.72 -6.04
N GLY A 235 26.78 -14.67 -6.71
CA GLY A 235 26.73 -14.55 -8.16
C GLY A 235 28.00 -13.97 -8.80
N GLU A 236 27.90 -13.71 -10.10
CA GLU A 236 29.00 -13.25 -10.95
C GLU A 236 28.59 -12.03 -11.79
N SER A 237 29.44 -10.99 -11.84
CA SER A 237 29.31 -9.89 -12.81
C SER A 237 30.11 -10.19 -14.07
N ARG A 238 29.50 -9.97 -15.24
CA ARG A 238 30.12 -10.18 -16.55
C ARG A 238 30.06 -8.91 -17.39
N LEU A 239 31.15 -8.67 -18.11
CA LEU A 239 31.21 -7.56 -19.05
C LEU A 239 30.39 -7.86 -20.29
N ILE A 240 29.60 -6.89 -20.73
CA ILE A 240 28.93 -6.94 -22.02
C ILE A 240 29.80 -6.32 -23.12
N ASP A 241 29.67 -6.88 -24.30
CA ASP A 241 30.25 -6.45 -25.56
C ASP A 241 29.31 -6.88 -26.71
N GLN A 242 29.34 -6.16 -27.82
CA GLN A 242 28.46 -6.42 -28.97
C GLN A 242 28.84 -7.73 -29.68
N GLY A 243 27.83 -8.49 -30.11
CA GLY A 243 28.03 -9.73 -30.86
C GLY A 243 28.57 -10.92 -30.05
N ASN A 244 28.78 -10.76 -28.74
CA ASN A 244 29.17 -11.87 -27.86
C ASN A 244 27.96 -12.74 -27.49
N GLU A 245 28.14 -14.05 -27.53
CA GLU A 245 27.21 -15.02 -26.94
C GLU A 245 27.56 -15.26 -25.47
N TYR A 246 26.56 -15.21 -24.58
CA TYR A 246 26.73 -15.42 -23.15
C TYR A 246 26.16 -16.78 -22.73
N ASN A 247 26.89 -17.48 -21.86
CA ASN A 247 26.39 -18.68 -21.20
C ASN A 247 25.58 -18.30 -19.96
N PHE A 248 24.45 -18.97 -19.72
CA PHE A 248 23.64 -18.77 -18.50
C PHE A 248 23.76 -20.01 -17.60
N ASP A 249 24.98 -20.29 -17.18
CA ASP A 249 25.38 -21.49 -16.42
C ASP A 249 25.38 -21.28 -14.89
N ARG A 250 25.30 -20.03 -14.44
CA ARG A 250 25.13 -19.65 -13.04
C ARG A 250 23.70 -19.23 -12.78
N ASP A 251 23.24 -19.46 -11.55
CA ASP A 251 21.90 -19.04 -11.14
C ASP A 251 21.81 -17.54 -10.88
N ILE A 252 22.92 -16.85 -10.59
CA ILE A 252 22.94 -15.41 -10.31
C ILE A 252 24.01 -14.75 -11.17
N ILE A 253 23.59 -13.94 -12.13
CA ILE A 253 24.47 -13.25 -13.09
C ILE A 253 24.03 -11.79 -13.23
N SER A 254 24.98 -10.86 -13.19
CA SER A 254 24.77 -9.49 -13.68
C SER A 254 25.64 -9.19 -14.88
N PHE A 255 25.12 -8.32 -15.74
CA PHE A 255 25.74 -7.90 -16.97
C PHE A 255 25.94 -6.39 -16.95
N GLU A 256 27.19 -5.95 -17.11
CA GLU A 256 27.59 -4.55 -16.99
C GLU A 256 28.50 -4.14 -18.15
N PRO A 257 28.47 -2.89 -18.62
CA PRO A 257 29.32 -2.45 -19.73
C PRO A 257 30.78 -2.28 -19.29
N ARG A 258 31.73 -2.20 -20.22
CA ARG A 258 33.11 -1.83 -19.87
C ARG A 258 33.17 -0.38 -19.37
N GLU A 259 32.61 0.55 -20.14
CA GLU A 259 32.50 1.97 -19.80
C GLU A 259 31.04 2.44 -19.88
N ARG A 260 30.63 3.38 -19.02
CA ARG A 260 29.23 3.85 -18.98
C ARG A 260 28.98 4.90 -20.07
N GLY A 261 27.74 4.96 -20.56
CA GLY A 261 27.26 6.08 -21.39
C GLY A 261 27.58 5.98 -22.89
N GLU A 262 28.17 4.88 -23.34
CA GLU A 262 28.40 4.63 -24.77
C GLU A 262 27.14 4.10 -25.45
N PHE A 263 26.84 4.60 -26.66
CA PHE A 263 25.70 4.13 -27.45
C PHE A 263 25.80 2.64 -27.78
N GLU A 264 27.03 2.14 -27.97
CA GLU A 264 27.29 0.72 -28.23
C GLU A 264 26.78 -0.19 -27.12
N ASN A 265 26.71 0.30 -25.89
CA ASN A 265 26.13 -0.44 -24.76
C ASN A 265 24.63 -0.72 -24.96
N VAL A 266 23.88 0.22 -25.55
CA VAL A 266 22.43 0.04 -25.77
C VAL A 266 22.18 -1.15 -26.68
N THR A 267 22.88 -1.22 -27.82
CA THR A 267 22.80 -2.35 -28.74
C THR A 267 23.20 -3.66 -28.04
N ALA A 268 24.29 -3.67 -27.28
CA ALA A 268 24.73 -4.85 -26.54
C ALA A 268 23.70 -5.32 -25.50
N PHE A 269 23.02 -4.40 -24.80
CA PHE A 269 21.94 -4.74 -23.87
C PHE A 269 20.69 -5.27 -24.57
N VAL A 270 20.34 -4.75 -25.75
CA VAL A 270 19.23 -5.29 -26.57
C VAL A 270 19.54 -6.70 -27.05
N GLU A 271 20.76 -6.96 -27.52
CA GLU A 271 21.21 -8.31 -27.90
C GLU A 271 21.24 -9.26 -26.70
N LEU A 272 21.70 -8.79 -25.54
CA LEU A 272 21.68 -9.57 -24.31
C LEU A 272 20.23 -9.92 -23.90
N LEU A 273 19.30 -8.98 -23.97
CA LEU A 273 17.90 -9.23 -23.63
C LEU A 273 17.28 -10.31 -24.53
N ASP A 274 17.62 -10.30 -25.82
CA ASP A 274 17.20 -11.32 -26.80
C ASP A 274 17.76 -12.71 -26.45
N GLN A 275 19.02 -12.78 -26.01
CA GLN A 275 19.64 -14.01 -25.51
C GLN A 275 19.02 -14.49 -24.19
N VAL A 276 18.74 -13.57 -23.26
CA VAL A 276 18.05 -13.87 -22.00
C VAL A 276 16.70 -14.50 -22.31
N TYR A 277 15.86 -13.83 -23.10
CA TYR A 277 14.56 -14.33 -23.54
C TYR A 277 14.69 -15.73 -24.15
N SER A 278 15.59 -15.91 -25.13
CA SER A 278 15.83 -17.20 -25.80
C SER A 278 16.21 -18.34 -24.87
N LYS A 279 16.82 -18.02 -23.71
CA LYS A 279 17.21 -18.96 -22.67
C LYS A 279 16.09 -19.22 -21.67
N VAL A 280 15.48 -18.18 -21.14
CA VAL A 280 14.50 -18.29 -20.04
C VAL A 280 13.16 -18.81 -20.52
N SER A 281 12.73 -18.53 -21.75
CA SER A 281 11.46 -19.04 -22.29
C SER A 281 11.46 -20.55 -22.55
N LYS A 282 12.60 -21.23 -22.42
CA LYS A 282 12.74 -22.70 -22.54
C LYS A 282 12.87 -23.39 -21.18
N ASP A 283 12.92 -22.61 -20.10
CA ASP A 283 13.06 -23.07 -18.73
C ASP A 283 11.75 -22.78 -17.98
N GLN A 284 11.46 -23.57 -16.94
CA GLN A 284 10.28 -23.40 -16.09
C GLN A 284 10.67 -22.99 -14.66
N ARG A 285 11.97 -22.85 -14.39
CA ARG A 285 12.48 -22.31 -13.13
C ARG A 285 12.05 -20.87 -12.96
N LYS A 286 11.66 -20.53 -11.72
CA LYS A 286 11.44 -19.15 -11.30
C LYS A 286 12.67 -18.32 -11.63
N THR A 287 12.50 -17.35 -12.50
CA THR A 287 13.60 -16.49 -12.96
C THR A 287 13.19 -15.03 -12.78
N LEU A 288 13.98 -14.26 -12.03
CA LEU A 288 13.82 -12.82 -11.92
C LEU A 288 14.82 -12.13 -12.86
N VAL A 289 14.30 -11.36 -13.81
CA VAL A 289 15.09 -10.57 -14.75
C VAL A 289 14.95 -9.09 -14.38
N LEU A 290 16.02 -8.50 -13.83
CA LEU A 290 16.10 -7.08 -13.56
C LEU A 290 16.62 -6.35 -14.79
N VAL A 291 15.84 -5.38 -15.27
CA VAL A 291 16.22 -4.48 -16.36
C VAL A 291 16.33 -3.08 -15.79
N ASP A 292 17.54 -2.69 -15.38
CA ASP A 292 17.80 -1.34 -14.91
C ASP A 292 17.97 -0.36 -16.07
N GLU A 293 17.57 0.89 -15.84
CA GLU A 293 17.43 1.91 -16.89
C GLU A 293 16.74 1.40 -18.16
N ALA A 294 15.57 0.75 -17.97
CA ALA A 294 14.75 0.17 -19.03
C ALA A 294 14.39 1.16 -20.15
N HIS A 295 14.48 2.47 -19.90
CA HIS A 295 14.33 3.50 -20.92
C HIS A 295 15.32 3.36 -22.08
N ASN A 296 16.54 2.87 -21.83
CA ASN A 296 17.53 2.61 -22.88
C ASN A 296 17.03 1.54 -23.88
N ILE A 297 16.38 0.50 -23.38
CA ILE A 297 15.79 -0.58 -24.20
C ILE A 297 14.49 -0.10 -24.83
N LEU A 298 13.69 0.70 -24.12
CA LEU A 298 12.43 1.24 -24.61
C LEU A 298 12.60 2.30 -25.70
N ASP A 299 13.71 3.02 -25.77
CA ASP A 299 13.96 3.97 -26.87
C ASP A 299 14.46 3.27 -28.15
N ASP A 300 14.85 1.99 -28.09
CA ASP A 300 15.23 1.17 -29.25
C ASP A 300 14.05 0.33 -29.79
N ASP A 301 13.85 0.31 -31.12
CA ASP A 301 12.73 -0.39 -31.77
C ASP A 301 12.78 -1.91 -31.53
N ARG A 302 13.97 -2.52 -31.65
CA ARG A 302 14.16 -3.96 -31.42
C ARG A 302 14.08 -4.27 -29.94
N GLY A 303 14.67 -3.42 -29.09
CA GLY A 303 14.59 -3.49 -27.64
C GLY A 303 13.15 -3.53 -27.13
N ARG A 304 12.29 -2.62 -27.59
CA ARG A 304 10.85 -2.64 -27.28
C ARG A 304 10.18 -3.94 -27.67
N ALA A 305 10.46 -4.46 -28.87
CA ALA A 305 9.85 -5.69 -29.36
C ALA A 305 10.23 -6.91 -28.50
N VAL A 306 11.52 -7.06 -28.17
CA VAL A 306 12.02 -8.16 -27.33
C VAL A 306 11.51 -8.04 -25.90
N LEU A 307 11.57 -6.84 -25.29
CA LEU A 307 11.06 -6.62 -23.94
C LEU A 307 9.57 -6.91 -23.84
N ARG A 308 8.78 -6.52 -24.85
CA ARG A 308 7.35 -6.86 -24.93
C ARG A 308 7.12 -8.37 -24.98
N GLN A 309 7.88 -9.11 -25.79
CA GLN A 309 7.76 -10.56 -25.83
C GLN A 309 8.12 -11.20 -24.48
N LEU A 310 9.20 -10.76 -23.85
CA LEU A 310 9.62 -11.27 -22.54
C LEU A 310 8.53 -11.06 -21.48
N VAL A 311 7.89 -9.89 -21.45
CA VAL A 311 6.80 -9.59 -20.50
C VAL A 311 5.52 -10.37 -20.83
N LEU A 312 5.13 -10.47 -22.10
CA LEU A 312 3.93 -11.21 -22.51
C LEU A 312 4.02 -12.71 -22.20
N GLU A 313 5.18 -13.33 -22.46
CA GLU A 313 5.40 -14.76 -22.23
C GLU A 313 5.82 -15.08 -20.79
N SER A 314 6.02 -14.04 -19.97
CA SER A 314 6.49 -14.17 -18.58
C SER A 314 5.60 -15.08 -17.73
N ARG A 315 4.29 -15.02 -17.98
CA ARG A 315 3.26 -15.84 -17.33
C ARG A 315 3.45 -17.34 -17.57
N ASP A 316 3.81 -17.74 -18.79
CA ASP A 316 3.90 -19.14 -19.18
C ASP A 316 5.25 -19.78 -18.82
N CYS A 317 6.25 -18.94 -18.49
CA CYS A 317 7.64 -19.36 -18.27
C CYS A 317 8.16 -19.12 -16.84
N ASN A 318 7.30 -18.74 -15.89
CA ASN A 318 7.69 -18.37 -14.51
C ASN A 318 8.81 -17.30 -14.48
N ILE A 319 8.65 -16.24 -15.27
CA ILE A 319 9.61 -15.14 -15.35
C ILE A 319 9.03 -13.91 -14.66
N ALA A 320 9.73 -13.37 -13.68
CA ALA A 320 9.43 -12.08 -13.08
C ALA A 320 10.31 -10.99 -13.72
N VAL A 321 9.74 -10.19 -14.62
CA VAL A 321 10.47 -9.08 -15.25
C VAL A 321 10.35 -7.83 -14.39
N HIS A 322 11.44 -7.36 -13.80
CA HIS A 322 11.49 -6.17 -12.97
C HIS A 322 12.14 -5.04 -13.78
N MET A 323 11.37 -4.03 -14.18
CA MET A 323 11.85 -2.94 -15.03
C MET A 323 11.97 -1.65 -14.23
N ILE A 324 13.16 -1.05 -14.21
CA ILE A 324 13.41 0.21 -13.50
C ILE A 324 13.61 1.32 -14.51
N SER A 325 12.93 2.45 -14.31
CA SER A 325 13.03 3.60 -15.20
C SER A 325 12.93 4.91 -14.43
N GLN A 326 13.44 6.01 -14.98
CA GLN A 326 13.40 7.32 -14.30
C GLN A 326 12.02 8.00 -14.35
N SER A 327 11.12 7.50 -15.19
CA SER A 327 9.75 8.00 -15.31
C SER A 327 8.88 6.95 -15.98
N ALA A 328 7.61 6.83 -15.57
CA ALA A 328 6.67 5.96 -16.28
C ALA A 328 6.32 6.49 -17.68
N SER A 329 6.64 7.76 -17.98
CA SER A 329 6.48 8.35 -19.32
C SER A 329 7.28 7.60 -20.39
N HIS A 330 8.41 6.97 -20.02
CA HIS A 330 9.21 6.16 -20.94
C HIS A 330 8.44 4.96 -21.51
N PHE A 331 7.47 4.42 -20.76
CA PHE A 331 6.59 3.36 -21.24
C PHE A 331 5.38 3.91 -22.00
N THR A 332 4.80 5.02 -21.54
CA THR A 332 3.57 5.57 -22.15
C THR A 332 3.81 6.38 -23.43
N LYS A 333 5.07 6.67 -23.78
CA LYS A 333 5.47 7.36 -25.01
C LYS A 333 5.17 6.54 -26.28
N TYR A 334 5.34 5.22 -26.23
CA TYR A 334 5.21 4.32 -27.38
C TYR A 334 4.05 3.34 -27.20
N GLN A 335 3.50 2.83 -28.31
CA GLN A 335 2.37 1.88 -28.27
C GLN A 335 2.78 0.55 -27.64
N GLU A 336 3.96 0.03 -27.97
CA GLU A 336 4.52 -1.20 -27.43
C GLU A 336 4.81 -1.08 -25.93
N GLY A 337 5.25 0.10 -25.47
CA GLY A 337 5.44 0.37 -24.04
C GLY A 337 4.12 0.37 -23.26
N LYS A 338 3.04 0.89 -23.84
CA LYS A 338 1.69 0.79 -23.26
C LYS A 338 1.18 -0.65 -23.22
N GLU A 339 1.54 -1.47 -24.20
CA GLU A 339 1.22 -2.91 -24.23
C GLU A 339 1.99 -3.66 -23.14
N ILE A 340 3.27 -3.34 -22.92
CA ILE A 340 4.04 -3.87 -21.79
C ILE A 340 3.35 -3.55 -20.46
N LEU A 341 2.97 -2.28 -20.23
CA LEU A 341 2.33 -1.88 -18.98
C LEU A 341 0.99 -2.58 -18.71
N LYS A 342 0.23 -2.95 -19.75
CA LYS A 342 -1.05 -3.67 -19.56
C LYS A 342 -0.87 -5.06 -18.94
N GLU A 343 0.30 -5.66 -19.16
CA GLU A 343 0.65 -6.99 -18.66
C GLU A 343 1.42 -6.92 -17.34
N VAL A 344 1.82 -5.72 -16.91
CA VAL A 344 2.49 -5.50 -15.62
C VAL A 344 1.43 -5.51 -14.53
N VAL A 345 1.65 -6.32 -13.50
CA VAL A 345 0.74 -6.44 -12.35
C VAL A 345 1.17 -5.54 -11.21
N GLY A 346 2.47 -5.44 -10.97
CA GLY A 346 3.03 -4.59 -9.93
C GLY A 346 3.58 -3.28 -10.48
N GLU A 347 3.27 -2.17 -9.84
CA GLU A 347 3.81 -0.86 -10.15
C GLU A 347 4.24 -0.17 -8.87
N LEU A 348 5.50 0.26 -8.81
CA LEU A 348 6.05 0.99 -7.68
C LEU A 348 6.50 2.38 -8.16
N PHE A 349 5.72 3.38 -7.78
CA PHE A 349 6.00 4.78 -8.12
C PHE A 349 6.72 5.45 -6.96
N PHE A 350 7.95 5.87 -7.18
CA PHE A 350 8.64 6.85 -6.35
C PHE A 350 8.27 8.27 -6.78
N ARG A 351 8.78 9.27 -6.06
CA ARG A 351 8.54 10.68 -6.38
C ARG A 351 8.80 10.97 -7.85
N GLU A 352 7.80 11.53 -8.53
CA GLU A 352 7.89 12.01 -9.91
C GLU A 352 8.06 13.55 -9.90
N LYS A 353 9.03 14.08 -10.65
CA LYS A 353 9.25 15.55 -10.73
C LYS A 353 8.09 16.22 -11.47
N GLU A 354 7.73 15.61 -12.58
CA GLU A 354 6.66 16.04 -13.47
C GLU A 354 5.87 14.79 -13.88
N VAL A 355 4.55 14.95 -14.01
CA VAL A 355 3.66 13.89 -14.48
C VAL A 355 3.22 14.32 -15.87
N SER A 356 3.61 13.54 -16.90
CA SER A 356 3.31 13.88 -18.30
C SER A 356 1.85 13.61 -18.65
N ASP A 357 1.34 14.31 -19.67
CA ASP A 357 -0.02 14.08 -20.19
C ASP A 357 -0.23 12.60 -20.57
N SER A 358 0.80 11.96 -21.15
CA SER A 358 0.76 10.53 -21.48
C SER A 358 0.55 9.61 -20.27
N MET A 359 1.08 9.97 -19.10
CA MET A 359 0.83 9.24 -17.85
C MET A 359 -0.57 9.52 -17.33
N ILE A 360 -1.01 10.77 -17.36
CA ILE A 360 -2.37 11.17 -16.94
C ILE A 360 -3.41 10.40 -17.76
N ASP A 361 -3.24 10.36 -19.08
CA ASP A 361 -4.16 9.69 -20.00
C ASP A 361 -4.16 8.17 -19.80
N TYR A 362 -2.98 7.55 -19.65
CA TYR A 362 -2.85 6.10 -19.51
C TYR A 362 -3.42 5.60 -18.18
N TYR A 363 -2.95 6.18 -17.06
CA TYR A 363 -3.34 5.77 -15.71
C TYR A 363 -4.64 6.42 -15.22
N ARG A 364 -5.23 7.33 -16.01
CA ARG A 364 -6.42 8.13 -15.65
C ARG A 364 -6.23 8.83 -14.30
N LEU A 365 -5.08 9.49 -14.14
CA LEU A 365 -4.69 10.09 -12.86
C LEU A 365 -5.60 11.26 -12.50
N SER A 366 -6.12 11.25 -11.27
CA SER A 366 -6.80 12.41 -10.68
C SER A 366 -5.78 13.44 -10.17
N ASP A 367 -6.22 14.68 -9.96
CA ASP A 367 -5.39 15.73 -9.35
C ASP A 367 -4.79 15.30 -8.00
N GLU A 368 -5.54 14.51 -7.22
CA GLU A 368 -5.07 13.93 -5.96
C GLU A 368 -3.94 12.92 -6.18
N LYS A 369 -4.08 11.97 -7.12
CA LYS A 369 -3.02 10.99 -7.44
C LYS A 369 -1.77 11.70 -7.97
N ILE A 370 -1.93 12.70 -8.84
CA ILE A 370 -0.82 13.54 -9.33
C ILE A 370 -0.12 14.24 -8.17
N TRP A 371 -0.88 14.86 -7.27
CA TRP A 371 -0.33 15.50 -6.08
C TRP A 371 0.42 14.50 -5.20
N ARG A 372 -0.12 13.30 -4.98
CA ARG A 372 0.55 12.24 -4.22
C ARG A 372 1.89 11.86 -4.84
N LEU A 373 1.95 11.57 -6.13
CA LEU A 373 3.18 11.20 -6.84
C LEU A 373 4.27 12.27 -6.73
N LYS A 374 3.89 13.56 -6.78
CA LYS A 374 4.83 14.67 -6.64
C LYS A 374 5.34 14.90 -5.21
N ASN A 375 4.56 14.48 -4.21
CA ASN A 375 4.84 14.76 -2.79
C ASN A 375 5.30 13.53 -1.98
N LEU A 376 5.60 12.40 -2.63
CA LEU A 376 6.27 11.27 -1.98
C LEU A 376 7.62 11.70 -1.39
N ARG A 377 7.93 11.26 -0.17
CA ARG A 377 9.19 11.60 0.51
C ARG A 377 10.37 10.86 -0.09
N ILE A 378 11.49 11.56 -0.26
CA ILE A 378 12.76 10.96 -0.68
C ILE A 378 13.60 10.65 0.56
N GLY A 379 14.33 9.54 0.52
CA GLY A 379 15.13 9.04 1.63
C GLY A 379 16.25 9.96 2.13
N GLU A 380 16.60 11.02 1.40
CA GLU A 380 17.60 12.02 1.83
C GLU A 380 17.17 12.81 3.07
N ASP A 381 15.86 12.99 3.30
CA ASP A 381 15.34 13.80 4.42
C ASP A 381 15.03 12.99 5.70
N ALA A 382 15.06 11.64 5.66
CA ALA A 382 14.63 10.81 6.79
C ALA A 382 15.21 9.38 6.86
N GLY A 383 16.16 9.03 6.00
CA GLY A 383 16.78 7.70 5.96
C GLY A 383 15.90 6.59 5.36
N ILE A 384 14.61 6.84 5.09
CA ILE A 384 13.67 5.88 4.49
C ILE A 384 12.80 6.62 3.45
N GLY A 385 12.89 6.20 2.18
CA GLY A 385 12.06 6.73 1.10
C GLY A 385 10.62 6.20 1.15
N GLU A 386 9.68 7.00 0.65
CA GLU A 386 8.28 6.60 0.44
C GLU A 386 8.02 6.30 -1.04
N ALA A 387 7.19 5.30 -1.30
CA ALA A 387 6.73 4.95 -2.64
C ALA A 387 5.24 4.64 -2.62
N LEU A 388 4.57 4.82 -3.76
CA LEU A 388 3.21 4.33 -3.99
C LEU A 388 3.31 2.95 -4.65
N LEU A 389 2.87 1.92 -3.93
CA LEU A 389 2.81 0.56 -4.42
C LEU A 389 1.39 0.26 -4.90
N HIS A 390 1.28 -0.11 -6.16
CA HIS A 390 0.07 -0.61 -6.77
C HIS A 390 0.31 -2.04 -7.25
N VAL A 391 -0.57 -2.97 -6.88
CA VAL A 391 -0.60 -4.32 -7.42
C VAL A 391 -2.04 -4.60 -7.79
N ASN A 392 -2.29 -4.88 -9.07
CA ASN A 392 -3.64 -5.03 -9.63
C ASN A 392 -4.49 -5.97 -8.77
N ASP A 393 -5.67 -5.51 -8.37
CA ASP A 393 -6.66 -6.23 -7.54
C ASP A 393 -6.15 -6.70 -6.16
N VAL A 394 -4.94 -6.32 -5.75
CA VAL A 394 -4.33 -6.76 -4.48
C VAL A 394 -4.12 -5.58 -3.52
N ILE A 395 -3.44 -4.53 -3.94
CA ILE A 395 -3.12 -3.39 -3.06
C ILE A 395 -2.89 -2.08 -3.85
N ASP A 396 -3.31 -0.94 -3.28
CA ASP A 396 -2.95 0.41 -3.75
C ASP A 396 -2.67 1.26 -2.49
N THR A 397 -1.40 1.34 -2.08
CA THR A 397 -1.03 2.06 -0.84
C THR A 397 0.33 2.74 -0.91
N ARG A 398 0.59 3.65 0.03
CA ARG A 398 1.90 4.24 0.26
C ARG A 398 2.69 3.37 1.22
N ILE A 399 3.92 3.05 0.84
CA ILE A 399 4.83 2.25 1.65
C ILE A 399 6.10 3.01 1.99
N ARG A 400 6.66 2.69 3.16
CA ARG A 400 8.04 2.99 3.55
C ARG A 400 8.87 1.73 3.40
N ILE A 401 10.09 1.89 2.90
CA ILE A 401 10.96 0.77 2.54
C ILE A 401 12.22 0.80 3.40
N PRO A 402 12.15 0.36 4.68
CA PRO A 402 13.32 0.28 5.53
C PRO A 402 14.21 -0.90 5.12
N SER A 403 15.50 -0.77 5.44
CA SER A 403 16.50 -1.81 5.36
C SER A 403 17.09 -2.10 6.73
N THR A 404 17.52 -3.33 6.96
CA THR A 404 18.37 -3.68 8.10
C THR A 404 19.80 -3.16 7.91
N ASP A 405 20.59 -3.07 8.99
CA ASP A 405 22.01 -2.67 8.92
C ASP A 405 22.87 -3.61 8.05
N LEU A 406 22.47 -4.88 7.95
CA LEU A 406 23.14 -5.84 7.08
C LEU A 406 22.84 -5.55 5.60
N GLU A 407 21.56 -5.40 5.26
CA GLU A 407 21.13 -5.04 3.90
C GLU A 407 21.75 -3.70 3.47
N HIS A 408 21.72 -2.68 4.33
CA HIS A 408 22.27 -1.37 4.05
C HIS A 408 23.77 -1.42 3.73
N ARG A 409 24.56 -2.18 4.51
CA ARG A 409 26.00 -2.35 4.26
C ARG A 409 26.30 -3.00 2.91
N VAL A 410 25.50 -3.96 2.47
CA VAL A 410 25.67 -4.57 1.15
C VAL A 410 25.45 -3.53 0.04
N ILE A 411 24.42 -2.69 0.19
CA ILE A 411 24.06 -1.68 -0.81
C ILE A 411 25.06 -0.52 -0.87
N GLU A 412 25.56 -0.04 0.28
CA GLU A 412 26.56 1.03 0.31
C GLU A 412 27.90 0.57 -0.29
N ASN A 413 28.30 -0.69 -0.07
CA ASN A 413 29.49 -1.26 -0.71
C ASN A 413 29.38 -1.28 -2.25
N SER A 414 28.18 -1.30 -2.84
CA SER A 414 28.03 -1.14 -4.31
C SER A 414 28.26 0.30 -4.76
N ARG A 415 27.81 1.28 -3.98
CA ARG A 415 27.98 2.70 -4.31
C ARG A 415 29.45 3.11 -4.34
N GLU A 416 30.25 2.61 -3.40
CA GLU A 416 31.69 2.88 -3.34
C GLU A 416 32.44 2.30 -4.55
N GLN A 417 32.13 1.06 -4.97
CA GLN A 417 32.73 0.44 -6.16
C GLN A 417 32.34 1.15 -7.46
N GLY A 418 31.13 1.72 -7.54
CA GLY A 418 30.69 2.53 -8.67
C GLY A 418 31.36 3.90 -8.78
N LEU A 419 31.97 4.41 -7.70
CA LEU A 419 32.66 5.70 -7.63
C LEU A 419 34.16 5.59 -7.90
N GLU A 420 34.80 4.45 -7.59
CA GLU A 420 36.25 4.23 -7.87
C GLU A 420 36.60 4.20 -9.37
N VAL A 421 35.61 4.02 -10.26
CA VAL A 421 35.81 4.01 -11.72
C VAL A 421 35.77 5.42 -12.33
N VAL A 422 35.50 6.47 -11.54
CA VAL A 422 35.37 7.88 -12.01
C VAL A 422 36.57 8.75 -11.61
N ARG A 423 37.75 8.17 -11.34
CA ARG A 423 38.98 8.93 -11.05
C ARG A 423 40.14 8.62 -11.96
#